data_AF-A0A8J6Q362-F1
#
_entry.id   AF-A0A8J6Q362-F1
#
_cell.length_a   1.000
_cell.length_b   1.000
_cell.length_c   1.000
_cell.angle_alpha   90.00
_cell.angle_beta   90.00
_cell.angle_gamma   90.00
#
_symmetry.space_group_name_H-M   'P 1'
#
loop_
_entity.id
_entity.type
_entity.pdbx_description
1 polymer ?
#
loop_
_entity_poly.entity_id
_entity_poly.type
_entity_poly.pdbx_seq_one_letter_code
_entity_poly.pdbx_strand_id
1 'polypeptide(L)'
;MKKKLSHFFSLLIVTILFVNCSGDNQVEEQPEEVVDDGKVLIESLIAEFAKVGVDGGIPSGLQVVKTLTQGDDIQTAIDEVAATGGGVVVLKSGQYPVYTTLNLKSNVVLRGENKDDVVINSLIRSYWSQGKKNTINFDAVSYAGLENLTINYKVEGFEPKDRETWLTGYWCGECFENDPDGQTDLYVRQVALTSSAKNCWVTDCKILNSGTDPILVAGEHNTLKGNYIDRCFNKGGSGNGYYDIRGKYNLIMSETIKRIRHLAIQQGASYNVISDCYIEGDVNFHNGDKGRNLVEKTEIYLPTWHGWDIFGTGAAEYGHKPPGDDNILVNNITNYKNEGPRYANPNTIYSFKGFGKPVITKYTLPESGKFY
;
A
#
# COMPACT_ATOMS: atom_id res chain seq x y z
N MET A 1 -68.31 -30.53 47.22
CA MET A 1 -69.72 -30.35 46.80
C MET A 1 -70.57 -29.89 47.99
N LYS A 2 -70.74 -28.57 48.17
CA LYS A 2 -71.74 -27.97 49.06
C LYS A 2 -72.32 -26.77 48.32
N LYS A 3 -73.63 -26.81 48.07
CA LYS A 3 -74.43 -25.80 47.38
C LYS A 3 -74.54 -24.53 48.24
N LYS A 4 -74.50 -23.37 47.60
CA LYS A 4 -75.18 -22.16 48.07
C LYS A 4 -76.02 -21.58 46.93
N LEU A 5 -77.20 -21.14 47.32
CA LEU A 5 -78.32 -20.63 46.54
C LEU A 5 -78.62 -19.22 47.08
N SER A 6 -78.89 -18.23 46.22
CA SER A 6 -79.87 -17.14 46.41
C SER A 6 -79.70 -16.07 45.30
N HIS A 7 -80.72 -15.87 44.44
CA HIS A 7 -81.65 -14.72 44.40
C HIS A 7 -80.98 -13.37 44.00
N PHE A 8 -81.25 -12.75 42.85
CA PHE A 8 -82.45 -12.06 42.29
C PHE A 8 -82.41 -10.53 42.47
N PHE A 9 -82.85 -9.81 41.40
CA PHE A 9 -83.32 -8.42 41.29
C PHE A 9 -82.36 -7.26 40.96
N SER A 10 -82.42 -6.86 39.67
CA SER A 10 -82.87 -5.57 39.12
C SER A 10 -82.32 -4.23 39.63
N LEU A 11 -81.56 -3.60 38.74
CA LEU A 11 -81.65 -2.21 38.23
C LEU A 11 -81.88 -1.05 39.21
N LEU A 12 -80.86 -0.19 39.35
CA LEU A 12 -81.08 1.26 39.47
C LEU A 12 -80.02 2.01 38.65
N ILE A 13 -80.51 2.77 37.68
CA ILE A 13 -79.78 3.73 36.84
C ILE A 13 -79.57 4.99 37.66
N VAL A 14 -78.31 5.44 37.80
CA VAL A 14 -77.99 6.84 38.07
C VAL A 14 -76.92 7.28 37.09
N THR A 15 -77.34 8.13 36.16
CA THR A 15 -76.54 8.84 35.17
C THR A 15 -75.64 9.85 35.88
N ILE A 16 -74.32 9.69 35.81
CA ILE A 16 -73.38 10.77 36.06
C ILE A 16 -72.73 11.13 34.73
N LEU A 17 -73.07 12.32 34.24
CA LEU A 17 -72.43 12.99 33.12
C LEU A 17 -70.99 13.34 33.53
N PHE A 18 -70.00 12.68 32.93
CA PHE A 18 -68.65 13.22 32.82
C PHE A 18 -68.38 13.53 31.34
N VAL A 19 -68.14 14.81 31.10
CA VAL A 19 -67.69 15.38 29.83
C VAL A 19 -66.25 14.92 29.57
N ASN A 20 -66.01 14.50 28.33
CA ASN A 20 -64.72 14.12 27.75
C ASN A 20 -63.60 15.14 27.97
N CYS A 21 -62.39 14.63 28.19
CA CYS A 21 -61.24 15.03 27.39
C CYS A 21 -60.42 13.78 27.07
N SER A 22 -60.57 13.31 25.83
CA SER A 22 -59.80 12.26 25.19
C SER A 22 -58.38 12.76 24.90
N GLY A 23 -57.40 12.25 25.63
CA GLY A 23 -55.99 12.24 25.21
C GLY A 23 -55.67 10.85 24.65
N ASP A 24 -55.80 10.69 23.34
CA ASP A 24 -55.25 9.54 22.62
C ASP A 24 -53.72 9.60 22.75
N ASN A 25 -53.14 8.81 23.66
CA ASN A 25 -51.71 8.49 23.61
C ASN A 25 -51.52 7.43 22.53
N GLN A 26 -51.53 7.87 21.28
CA GLN A 26 -50.87 7.14 20.19
C GLN A 26 -49.38 7.18 20.50
N VAL A 27 -48.83 6.07 20.97
CA VAL A 27 -47.38 5.85 20.90
C VAL A 27 -47.08 5.67 19.42
N GLU A 28 -46.59 6.72 18.76
CA GLU A 28 -45.94 6.61 17.46
C GLU A 28 -44.75 5.66 17.64
N GLU A 29 -44.89 4.41 17.19
CA GLU A 29 -43.73 3.58 16.88
C GLU A 29 -42.96 4.30 15.79
N GLN A 30 -41.82 4.91 16.15
CA GLN A 30 -40.90 5.42 15.16
C GLN A 30 -40.48 4.25 14.26
N PRO A 31 -40.51 4.41 12.93
CA PRO A 31 -40.05 3.35 12.05
C PRO A 31 -38.61 3.01 12.41
N GLU A 32 -38.33 1.73 12.67
CA GLU A 32 -36.96 1.23 12.79
C GLU A 32 -36.20 1.67 11.54
N GLU A 33 -35.22 2.55 11.72
CA GLU A 33 -34.35 2.99 10.64
C GLU A 33 -33.62 1.76 10.11
N VAL A 34 -33.92 1.35 8.88
CA VAL A 34 -33.23 0.24 8.21
C VAL A 34 -31.78 0.69 8.01
N VAL A 35 -30.91 0.26 8.90
CA VAL A 35 -29.48 0.52 8.81
C VAL A 35 -28.97 -0.14 7.53
N ASP A 36 -28.49 0.67 6.59
CA ASP A 36 -27.81 0.17 5.40
C ASP A 36 -26.43 -0.36 5.83
N ASP A 37 -26.32 -1.69 6.01
CA ASP A 37 -25.07 -2.39 6.34
C ASP A 37 -23.90 -1.98 5.43
N GLY A 38 -24.18 -1.62 4.17
CA GLY A 38 -23.17 -1.12 3.23
C GLY A 38 -22.64 0.26 3.62
N LYS A 39 -23.51 1.17 4.05
CA LYS A 39 -23.13 2.50 4.51
C LYS A 39 -22.27 2.43 5.79
N VAL A 40 -22.66 1.61 6.75
CA VAL A 40 -21.92 1.41 8.01
C VAL A 40 -20.51 0.86 7.74
N LEU A 41 -20.38 -0.09 6.81
CA LEU A 41 -19.08 -0.62 6.42
C LEU A 41 -18.19 0.47 5.81
N ILE A 42 -18.74 1.32 4.94
CA ILE A 42 -17.98 2.39 4.28
C ILE A 42 -17.49 3.43 5.27
N GLU A 43 -18.34 3.88 6.20
CA GLU A 43 -17.93 4.80 7.26
C GLU A 43 -16.81 4.21 8.13
N SER A 44 -16.90 2.92 8.44
CA SER A 44 -15.85 2.17 9.15
C SER A 44 -14.54 2.12 8.36
N LEU A 45 -14.61 1.83 7.05
CA LEU A 45 -13.42 1.79 6.19
C LEU A 45 -12.75 3.16 6.06
N ILE A 46 -13.51 4.25 5.92
CA ILE A 46 -12.97 5.62 5.91
C ILE A 46 -12.24 5.90 7.22
N ALA A 47 -12.83 5.53 8.36
CA ALA A 47 -12.22 5.73 9.66
C ALA A 47 -10.90 4.94 9.82
N GLU A 48 -10.81 3.74 9.23
CA GLU A 48 -9.55 2.97 9.20
C GLU A 48 -8.53 3.57 8.22
N PHE A 49 -8.96 4.00 7.03
CA PHE A 49 -8.07 4.64 6.05
C PHE A 49 -7.50 5.97 6.54
N ALA A 50 -8.21 6.69 7.41
CA ALA A 50 -7.68 7.91 8.03
C ALA A 50 -6.46 7.66 8.95
N LYS A 51 -6.20 6.42 9.36
CA LYS A 51 -5.09 6.05 10.27
C LYS A 51 -3.80 5.65 9.55
N VAL A 52 -3.83 5.52 8.22
CA VAL A 52 -2.69 5.01 7.46
C VAL A 52 -1.51 5.97 7.45
N GLY A 53 -0.32 5.42 7.23
CA GLY A 53 0.92 6.16 7.23
C GLY A 53 1.51 6.28 8.63
N VAL A 54 2.57 7.10 8.75
CA VAL A 54 3.24 7.35 10.01
C VAL A 54 2.26 8.01 10.97
N ASP A 55 2.15 7.47 12.19
CA ASP A 55 1.31 8.03 13.24
C ASP A 55 1.67 9.50 13.50
N GLY A 56 0.69 10.41 13.32
CA GLY A 56 0.91 11.85 13.46
C GLY A 56 1.60 12.53 12.26
N GLY A 57 1.84 11.79 11.18
CA GLY A 57 2.51 12.27 9.98
C GLY A 57 4.04 12.16 10.06
N ILE A 58 4.70 12.35 8.92
CA ILE A 58 6.17 12.35 8.86
C ILE A 58 6.72 13.51 9.71
N PRO A 59 7.64 13.26 10.66
CA PRO A 59 8.21 14.31 11.49
C PRO A 59 8.93 15.38 10.66
N SER A 60 8.77 16.65 11.06
CA SER A 60 9.46 17.79 10.45
C SER A 60 10.44 18.43 11.45
N GLY A 61 11.39 19.22 10.95
CA GLY A 61 12.32 19.98 11.80
C GLY A 61 13.33 19.13 12.59
N LEU A 62 13.59 17.89 12.15
CA LEU A 62 14.54 17.00 12.81
C LEU A 62 15.97 17.57 12.78
N GLN A 63 16.67 17.50 13.92
CA GLN A 63 18.02 18.00 14.08
C GLN A 63 19.02 17.18 13.26
N VAL A 64 19.86 17.88 12.49
CA VAL A 64 21.05 17.28 11.86
C VAL A 64 22.11 17.05 12.92
N VAL A 65 22.50 15.79 13.10
CA VAL A 65 23.50 15.38 14.10
C VAL A 65 24.83 15.09 13.43
N LYS A 66 24.81 14.51 12.23
CA LYS A 66 26.02 14.17 11.48
C LYS A 66 25.86 14.53 10.01
N THR A 67 26.94 15.00 9.40
CA THR A 67 27.03 15.29 7.96
C THR A 67 28.20 14.50 7.39
N LEU A 68 27.97 13.79 6.30
CA LEU A 68 28.94 12.91 5.64
C LEU A 68 29.24 13.40 4.23
N THR A 69 30.49 13.23 3.83
CA THR A 69 31.00 13.41 2.47
C THR A 69 31.40 12.06 1.88
N GLN A 70 31.71 12.03 0.59
CA GLN A 70 32.13 10.80 -0.06
C GLN A 70 33.37 10.19 0.61
N GLY A 71 33.32 8.88 0.88
CA GLY A 71 34.38 8.14 1.58
C GLY A 71 34.11 7.92 3.07
N ASP A 72 33.18 8.68 3.66
CA ASP A 72 32.74 8.45 5.02
C ASP A 72 31.90 7.16 5.14
N ASP A 73 31.99 6.51 6.30
CA ASP A 73 31.23 5.30 6.61
C ASP A 73 29.80 5.64 7.05
N ILE A 74 28.83 5.33 6.19
CA ILE A 74 27.40 5.56 6.43
C ILE A 74 26.87 4.72 7.59
N GLN A 75 27.25 3.45 7.70
CA GLN A 75 26.71 2.57 8.75
C GLN A 75 27.22 3.02 10.12
N THR A 76 28.52 3.32 10.23
CA THR A 76 29.11 3.84 11.48
C THR A 76 28.42 5.14 11.90
N ALA A 77 28.12 6.04 10.96
CA ALA A 77 27.38 7.27 11.25
C ALA A 77 25.94 7.03 11.72
N ILE A 78 25.21 6.10 11.11
CA ILE A 78 23.87 5.71 11.56
C ILE A 78 23.91 5.18 13.00
N ASP A 79 24.87 4.31 13.29
CA ASP A 79 25.01 3.68 14.61
C ASP A 79 25.38 4.69 15.70
N GLU A 80 26.28 5.64 15.41
CA GLU A 80 26.66 6.71 16.33
C GLU A 80 25.48 7.66 16.62
N VAL A 81 24.73 8.08 15.60
CA VAL A 81 23.55 8.96 15.80
C VAL A 81 22.45 8.24 16.58
N ALA A 82 22.24 6.94 16.32
CA ALA A 82 21.32 6.14 17.12
C ALA A 82 21.73 6.07 18.59
N ALA A 83 23.03 5.89 18.87
CA ALA A 83 23.57 5.83 20.24
C ALA A 83 23.39 7.15 21.01
N THR A 84 23.25 8.28 20.32
CA THR A 84 22.96 9.59 20.93
C THR A 84 21.46 9.92 21.03
N GLY A 85 20.58 8.98 20.69
CA GLY A 85 19.13 9.15 20.80
C GLY A 85 18.40 9.44 19.49
N GLY A 86 19.10 9.43 18.36
CA GLY A 86 18.53 9.67 17.03
C GLY A 86 18.85 11.05 16.46
N GLY A 87 18.22 11.35 15.32
CA GLY A 87 18.47 12.55 14.53
C GLY A 87 18.76 12.25 13.07
N VAL A 88 19.22 13.26 12.34
CA VAL A 88 19.48 13.16 10.90
C VAL A 88 20.96 12.99 10.62
N VAL A 89 21.30 11.96 9.85
CA VAL A 89 22.56 11.78 9.14
C VAL A 89 22.37 12.34 7.73
N VAL A 90 23.04 13.45 7.41
CA VAL A 90 22.97 14.08 6.08
C VAL A 90 24.13 13.61 5.22
N LEU A 91 23.84 13.14 4.01
CA LEU A 91 24.84 12.90 2.96
C LEU A 91 24.95 14.14 2.07
N LYS A 92 26.18 14.60 1.85
CA LYS A 92 26.52 15.63 0.88
C LYS A 92 26.52 15.05 -0.54
N SER A 93 26.45 15.94 -1.52
CA SER A 93 26.51 15.59 -2.95
C SER A 93 27.75 14.72 -3.20
N GLY A 94 27.55 13.58 -3.84
CA GLY A 94 28.58 12.57 -3.96
C GLY A 94 28.04 11.19 -4.29
N GLN A 95 28.98 10.30 -4.59
CA GLN A 95 28.71 8.91 -4.95
C GLN A 95 29.19 8.01 -3.80
N TYR A 96 28.27 7.25 -3.21
CA TYR A 96 28.51 6.43 -2.03
C TYR A 96 28.42 4.94 -2.40
N PRO A 97 29.54 4.28 -2.72
CA PRO A 97 29.53 2.86 -2.99
C PRO A 97 29.23 2.07 -1.70
N VAL A 98 28.25 1.17 -1.75
CA VAL A 98 27.91 0.28 -0.63
C VAL A 98 28.02 -1.18 -1.06
N TYR A 99 28.77 -1.95 -0.28
CA TYR A 99 29.06 -3.36 -0.54
C TYR A 99 28.29 -4.31 0.39
N THR A 100 27.66 -3.75 1.41
CA THR A 100 26.87 -4.46 2.41
C THR A 100 25.58 -3.69 2.69
N THR A 101 24.60 -4.39 3.25
CA THR A 101 23.33 -3.79 3.67
C THR A 101 23.57 -2.69 4.71
N LEU A 102 23.00 -1.51 4.47
CA LEU A 102 22.87 -0.46 5.47
C LEU A 102 21.61 -0.72 6.30
N ASN A 103 21.80 -0.88 7.61
CA ASN A 103 20.72 -1.09 8.57
C ASN A 103 20.40 0.24 9.24
N LEU A 104 19.20 0.75 8.98
CA LEU A 104 18.68 1.92 9.69
C LEU A 104 18.46 1.56 11.16
N LYS A 105 18.35 2.60 12.00
CA LYS A 105 18.09 2.50 13.43
C LYS A 105 16.89 3.36 13.79
N SER A 106 16.20 2.98 14.86
CA SER A 106 15.06 3.77 15.35
C SER A 106 15.46 5.21 15.62
N ASN A 107 14.56 6.15 15.31
CA ASN A 107 14.77 7.59 15.44
C ASN A 107 15.91 8.17 14.56
N VAL A 108 16.45 7.41 13.60
CA VAL A 108 17.49 7.89 12.68
C VAL A 108 16.92 8.10 11.29
N VAL A 109 17.26 9.24 10.70
CA VAL A 109 16.96 9.55 9.30
C VAL A 109 18.26 9.62 8.51
N LEU A 110 18.34 8.84 7.44
CA LEU A 110 19.38 9.00 6.41
C LEU A 110 18.83 9.91 5.31
N ARG A 111 19.42 11.09 5.15
CA ARG A 111 18.92 12.13 4.24
C ARG A 111 20.01 12.58 3.27
N GLY A 112 19.75 12.61 1.98
CA GLY A 112 20.61 13.34 1.04
C GLY A 112 20.30 14.85 1.09
N GLU A 113 21.30 15.69 0.86
CA GLU A 113 21.05 17.13 0.67
C GLU A 113 20.29 17.43 -0.62
N ASN A 114 20.43 16.56 -1.64
CA ASN A 114 19.73 16.61 -2.91
C ASN A 114 19.62 15.19 -3.50
N LYS A 115 18.42 14.75 -3.86
CA LYS A 115 18.20 13.45 -4.49
C LYS A 115 18.92 13.26 -5.82
N ASP A 116 19.19 14.34 -6.55
CA ASP A 116 19.83 14.27 -7.86
C ASP A 116 21.35 14.08 -7.79
N ASP A 117 21.97 14.59 -6.72
CA ASP A 117 23.45 14.63 -6.58
C ASP A 117 23.98 13.68 -5.50
N VAL A 118 23.13 13.17 -4.61
CA VAL A 118 23.46 12.17 -3.59
C VAL A 118 23.04 10.79 -4.09
N VAL A 119 24.02 9.96 -4.46
CA VAL A 119 23.74 8.63 -5.02
C VAL A 119 24.42 7.54 -4.19
N ILE A 120 23.62 6.68 -3.56
CA ILE A 120 24.05 5.40 -3.01
C ILE A 120 24.13 4.39 -4.14
N ASN A 121 25.35 4.00 -4.51
CA ASN A 121 25.59 2.95 -5.50
C ASN A 121 25.66 1.60 -4.81
N SER A 122 24.58 0.83 -4.88
CA SER A 122 24.56 -0.54 -4.37
C SER A 122 25.37 -1.45 -5.28
N LEU A 123 26.45 -1.99 -4.74
CA LEU A 123 27.34 -2.98 -5.35
C LEU A 123 27.18 -4.36 -4.71
N ILE A 124 26.15 -4.53 -3.89
CA ILE A 124 25.81 -5.80 -3.23
C ILE A 124 25.51 -6.86 -4.31
N ARG A 125 25.95 -8.09 -4.07
CA ARG A 125 25.60 -9.25 -4.89
C ARG A 125 24.93 -10.31 -4.02
N SER A 126 23.91 -10.97 -4.58
CA SER A 126 23.24 -12.10 -3.93
C SER A 126 22.70 -13.08 -4.97
N TYR A 127 22.88 -14.36 -4.71
CA TYR A 127 22.34 -15.44 -5.53
C TYR A 127 20.98 -15.90 -4.99
N TRP A 128 20.14 -16.50 -5.85
CA TRP A 128 18.85 -17.05 -5.42
C TRP A 128 18.96 -17.97 -4.20
N SER A 129 19.97 -18.85 -4.21
CA SER A 129 20.25 -19.82 -3.14
C SER A 129 20.59 -19.19 -1.79
N GLN A 130 20.98 -17.91 -1.79
CA GLN A 130 21.32 -17.15 -0.58
C GLN A 130 20.13 -16.30 -0.08
N GLY A 131 19.05 -16.26 -0.85
CA GLY A 131 17.93 -15.35 -0.62
C GLY A 131 18.24 -13.92 -1.08
N LYS A 132 17.21 -13.07 -0.99
CA LYS A 132 17.31 -11.66 -1.37
C LYS A 132 18.02 -10.86 -0.29
N LYS A 133 19.05 -10.08 -0.65
CA LYS A 133 19.65 -9.07 0.23
C LYS A 133 18.96 -7.73 0.05
N ASN A 134 19.07 -6.84 1.03
CA ASN A 134 18.55 -5.48 0.95
C ASN A 134 19.72 -4.49 0.86
N THR A 135 19.60 -3.40 0.09
CA THR A 135 20.57 -2.29 0.17
C THR A 135 20.35 -1.49 1.43
N ILE A 136 19.12 -1.05 1.67
CA ILE A 136 18.66 -0.34 2.86
C ILE A 136 17.65 -1.21 3.59
N ASN A 137 17.87 -1.43 4.87
CA ASN A 137 17.06 -2.32 5.69
C ASN A 137 16.53 -1.61 6.93
N PHE A 138 15.21 -1.61 7.07
CA PHE A 138 14.47 -1.20 8.26
C PHE A 138 13.95 -2.48 8.92
N ASP A 139 14.75 -3.05 9.82
CA ASP A 139 14.39 -4.25 10.55
C ASP A 139 14.38 -4.01 12.05
N ALA A 140 13.24 -4.29 12.68
CA ALA A 140 12.98 -4.02 14.09
C ALA A 140 13.26 -2.56 14.50
N VAL A 141 12.88 -1.62 13.63
CA VAL A 141 13.06 -0.18 13.86
C VAL A 141 11.73 0.57 13.85
N SER A 142 11.73 1.74 14.50
CA SER A 142 10.61 2.66 14.43
C SER A 142 11.04 4.12 14.33
N TYR A 143 10.21 4.95 13.72
CA TYR A 143 10.50 6.37 13.51
C TYR A 143 11.83 6.60 12.77
N ALA A 144 12.11 5.78 11.78
CA ALA A 144 13.30 5.88 10.93
C ALA A 144 12.92 6.36 9.53
N GLY A 145 13.81 7.11 8.89
CA GLY A 145 13.55 7.75 7.60
C GLY A 145 14.65 7.52 6.57
N LEU A 146 14.25 7.42 5.30
CA LEU A 146 15.11 7.55 4.13
C LEU A 146 14.60 8.69 3.27
N GLU A 147 15.41 9.70 3.02
CA GLU A 147 14.93 10.95 2.41
C GLU A 147 15.89 11.52 1.36
N ASN A 148 15.33 12.10 0.29
CA ASN A 148 16.00 13.02 -0.63
C ASN A 148 17.37 12.52 -1.15
N LEU A 149 17.44 11.26 -1.55
CA LEU A 149 18.63 10.64 -2.15
C LEU A 149 18.27 9.68 -3.28
N THR A 150 19.24 9.33 -4.11
CA THR A 150 19.11 8.25 -5.10
C THR A 150 19.76 6.97 -4.58
N ILE A 151 19.08 5.83 -4.72
CA ILE A 151 19.68 4.50 -4.65
C ILE A 151 19.71 3.93 -6.05
N ASN A 152 20.90 3.59 -6.54
CA ASN A 152 21.09 2.97 -7.84
C ASN A 152 21.73 1.59 -7.66
N TYR A 153 21.12 0.53 -8.21
CA TYR A 153 21.81 -0.75 -8.28
C TYR A 153 22.80 -0.68 -9.43
N LYS A 154 24.09 -0.84 -9.13
CA LYS A 154 25.11 -0.69 -10.16
C LYS A 154 25.61 -2.07 -10.60
N VAL A 155 25.38 -2.38 -11.87
CA VAL A 155 25.98 -3.54 -12.55
C VAL A 155 26.79 -3.02 -13.72
N GLU A 156 28.10 -3.25 -13.69
CA GLU A 156 29.00 -2.66 -14.67
C GLU A 156 28.75 -3.27 -16.07
N GLY A 157 28.52 -2.40 -17.06
CA GLY A 157 28.28 -2.80 -18.44
C GLY A 157 26.95 -3.53 -18.67
N PHE A 158 26.04 -3.55 -17.70
CA PHE A 158 24.82 -4.33 -17.77
C PHE A 158 23.62 -3.55 -17.24
N GLU A 159 22.55 -3.55 -18.01
CA GLU A 159 21.35 -2.74 -17.78
C GLU A 159 20.09 -3.64 -17.79
N PRO A 160 19.05 -3.31 -17.01
CA PRO A 160 17.80 -4.06 -17.05
C PRO A 160 17.18 -4.15 -18.46
N LYS A 161 16.66 -5.31 -18.84
CA LYS A 161 15.92 -5.46 -20.10
C LYS A 161 14.52 -4.87 -19.96
N ASP A 162 14.23 -3.83 -20.73
CA ASP A 162 12.96 -3.09 -20.70
C ASP A 162 12.66 -2.44 -22.06
N ARG A 163 11.42 -1.96 -22.21
CA ARG A 163 11.06 -1.02 -23.28
C ARG A 163 10.98 0.41 -22.73
N GLU A 164 11.28 1.38 -23.58
CA GLU A 164 11.28 2.81 -23.19
C GLU A 164 9.89 3.41 -22.99
N THR A 165 8.85 2.81 -23.59
CA THR A 165 7.48 3.33 -23.52
C THR A 165 6.48 2.22 -23.24
N TRP A 166 5.42 2.59 -22.52
CA TRP A 166 4.25 1.74 -22.30
C TRP A 166 3.30 1.67 -23.51
N LEU A 167 3.37 2.65 -24.42
CA LEU A 167 2.39 2.87 -25.50
C LEU A 167 2.48 1.88 -26.66
N THR A 168 3.68 1.37 -26.94
CA THR A 168 3.94 0.61 -28.16
C THR A 168 4.89 -0.55 -27.91
N GLY A 169 4.57 -1.70 -28.50
CA GLY A 169 5.42 -2.89 -28.46
C GLY A 169 4.60 -4.17 -28.31
N TYR A 170 5.18 -5.28 -28.75
CA TYR A 170 4.65 -6.63 -28.52
C TYR A 170 5.11 -7.15 -27.16
N TRP A 171 4.45 -8.20 -26.65
CA TRP A 171 4.92 -8.97 -25.51
C TRP A 171 6.45 -9.13 -25.49
N CYS A 172 7.08 -8.80 -24.36
CA CYS A 172 8.52 -8.88 -24.18
C CYS A 172 8.84 -9.94 -23.12
N GLY A 173 9.01 -11.21 -23.53
CA GLY A 173 9.32 -12.30 -22.61
C GLY A 173 10.60 -12.06 -21.82
N GLU A 174 11.68 -11.64 -22.49
CA GLU A 174 12.98 -11.35 -21.89
C GLU A 174 12.95 -10.21 -20.86
N CYS A 175 12.00 -9.27 -21.00
CA CYS A 175 11.80 -8.22 -20.02
C CYS A 175 11.24 -8.79 -18.71
N PHE A 176 10.69 -10.00 -18.67
CA PHE A 176 10.11 -10.60 -17.47
C PHE A 176 10.82 -11.91 -17.08
N GLU A 177 12.10 -12.02 -17.40
CA GLU A 177 12.93 -13.14 -16.96
C GLU A 177 13.63 -12.82 -15.62
N ASN A 178 14.10 -13.88 -14.97
CA ASN A 178 15.12 -13.76 -13.94
C ASN A 178 16.47 -14.11 -14.56
N ASP A 179 17.54 -13.63 -13.95
CA ASP A 179 18.92 -13.88 -14.36
C ASP A 179 19.15 -13.53 -15.85
N PRO A 180 18.76 -12.32 -16.28
CA PRO A 180 18.91 -11.91 -17.67
C PRO A 180 20.36 -12.09 -18.13
N ASP A 181 20.53 -12.65 -19.32
CA ASP A 181 21.83 -12.98 -19.92
C ASP A 181 22.74 -13.86 -19.05
N GLY A 182 22.14 -14.65 -18.14
CA GLY A 182 22.85 -15.57 -17.25
C GLY A 182 23.42 -14.93 -15.99
N GLN A 183 23.09 -13.68 -15.69
CA GLN A 183 23.61 -12.98 -14.51
C GLN A 183 22.84 -13.37 -13.24
N THR A 184 23.35 -14.36 -12.50
CA THR A 184 22.61 -15.01 -11.38
C THR A 184 22.76 -14.36 -10.00
N ASP A 185 23.48 -13.24 -9.88
CA ASP A 185 23.86 -12.63 -8.59
C ASP A 185 23.12 -11.30 -8.32
N LEU A 186 21.96 -11.12 -8.96
CA LEU A 186 21.16 -9.90 -8.96
C LEU A 186 20.02 -9.91 -7.92
N TYR A 187 20.01 -10.83 -6.96
CA TYR A 187 18.93 -10.95 -5.96
C TYR A 187 19.08 -9.91 -4.84
N VAL A 188 19.07 -8.64 -5.20
CA VAL A 188 19.19 -7.49 -4.30
C VAL A 188 17.95 -6.62 -4.41
N ARG A 189 17.21 -6.52 -3.31
CA ARG A 189 16.15 -5.54 -3.10
C ARG A 189 16.76 -4.23 -2.67
N GLN A 190 16.24 -3.09 -3.12
CA GLN A 190 16.80 -1.81 -2.70
C GLN A 190 16.39 -1.44 -1.28
N VAL A 191 15.08 -1.33 -1.01
CA VAL A 191 14.59 -0.92 0.31
C VAL A 191 13.67 -1.98 0.90
N ALA A 192 13.86 -2.30 2.18
CA ALA A 192 12.97 -3.19 2.91
C ALA A 192 12.53 -2.57 4.23
N LEU A 193 11.23 -2.37 4.37
CA LEU A 193 10.54 -2.16 5.64
C LEU A 193 9.98 -3.52 6.06
N THR A 194 10.73 -4.25 6.90
CA THR A 194 10.37 -5.62 7.28
C THR A 194 9.11 -5.63 8.14
N SER A 195 8.58 -6.82 8.47
CA SER A 195 7.35 -6.97 9.25
C SER A 195 7.41 -6.36 10.66
N SER A 196 8.61 -6.05 11.16
CA SER A 196 8.85 -5.40 12.45
C SER A 196 9.11 -3.90 12.33
N ALA A 197 9.15 -3.33 11.12
CA ALA A 197 9.26 -1.90 10.91
C ALA A 197 7.92 -1.20 11.22
N LYS A 198 7.97 -0.11 11.98
CA LYS A 198 6.78 0.68 12.33
C LYS A 198 7.03 2.17 12.25
N ASN A 199 6.07 2.97 11.76
CA ASN A 199 6.21 4.43 11.74
C ASN A 199 7.48 4.90 11.01
N CYS A 200 7.89 4.19 9.97
CA CYS A 200 9.04 4.54 9.15
C CYS A 200 8.59 5.18 7.84
N TRP A 201 9.50 5.87 7.15
CA TRP A 201 9.18 6.50 5.89
C TRP A 201 10.31 6.47 4.87
N VAL A 202 9.91 6.52 3.60
CA VAL A 202 10.78 6.67 2.45
C VAL A 202 10.20 7.79 1.59
N THR A 203 10.88 8.93 1.51
CA THR A 203 10.34 10.10 0.82
C THR A 203 11.30 10.79 -0.11
N ASP A 204 10.75 11.25 -1.23
CA ASP A 204 11.45 12.04 -2.24
C ASP A 204 12.77 11.39 -2.72
N CYS A 205 12.81 10.06 -2.78
CA CYS A 205 13.97 9.29 -3.22
C CYS A 205 13.84 8.85 -4.68
N LYS A 206 14.97 8.55 -5.33
CA LYS A 206 14.97 7.76 -6.57
C LYS A 206 15.48 6.36 -6.28
N ILE A 207 14.81 5.33 -6.78
CA ILE A 207 15.19 3.92 -6.62
C ILE A 207 15.29 3.31 -8.01
N LEU A 208 16.53 3.12 -8.46
CA LEU A 208 16.84 2.83 -9.86
C LEU A 208 17.48 1.45 -10.02
N ASN A 209 17.09 0.79 -11.12
CA ASN A 209 17.70 -0.43 -11.65
C ASN A 209 17.76 -1.58 -10.64
N SER A 210 16.78 -1.70 -9.75
CA SER A 210 16.81 -2.67 -8.64
C SER A 210 17.18 -4.09 -9.10
N GLY A 211 17.98 -4.83 -8.32
CA GLY A 211 18.37 -6.18 -8.71
C GLY A 211 17.15 -7.10 -8.86
N THR A 212 16.29 -7.13 -7.85
CA THR A 212 15.01 -7.84 -7.89
C THR A 212 13.84 -6.93 -7.57
N ASP A 213 13.72 -6.43 -6.34
CA ASP A 213 12.57 -5.65 -5.89
C ASP A 213 13.02 -4.23 -5.58
N PRO A 214 12.29 -3.18 -5.99
CA PRO A 214 12.57 -1.83 -5.52
C PRO A 214 12.29 -1.69 -4.03
N ILE A 215 11.11 -2.11 -3.58
CA ILE A 215 10.65 -1.88 -2.21
C ILE A 215 9.87 -3.09 -1.69
N LEU A 216 10.13 -3.48 -0.45
CA LEU A 216 9.25 -4.29 0.39
C LEU A 216 8.67 -3.42 1.51
N VAL A 217 7.36 -3.47 1.69
CA VAL A 217 6.61 -2.83 2.77
C VAL A 217 5.81 -3.89 3.51
N ALA A 218 6.46 -4.58 4.45
CA ALA A 218 5.85 -5.62 5.27
C ALA A 218 5.44 -5.13 6.67
N GLY A 219 5.94 -3.97 7.08
CA GLY A 219 5.68 -3.37 8.39
C GLY A 219 4.32 -2.69 8.53
N GLU A 220 4.17 -1.88 9.57
CA GLU A 220 2.91 -1.20 9.89
C GLU A 220 3.07 0.32 10.03
N HIS A 221 2.06 1.08 9.61
CA HIS A 221 2.05 2.54 9.74
C HIS A 221 3.26 3.22 9.07
N ASN A 222 3.67 2.76 7.88
CA ASN A 222 4.78 3.36 7.15
C ASN A 222 4.25 4.29 6.04
N THR A 223 5.02 5.33 5.71
CA THR A 223 4.69 6.24 4.60
C THR A 223 5.76 6.22 3.53
N LEU A 224 5.37 5.89 2.30
CA LEU A 224 6.19 5.98 1.12
C LEU A 224 5.57 7.05 0.23
N LYS A 225 6.31 8.14 0.02
CA LYS A 225 5.75 9.34 -0.61
C LYS A 225 6.71 10.04 -1.56
N GLY A 226 6.24 10.29 -2.78
CA GLY A 226 6.96 11.13 -3.74
C GLY A 226 8.24 10.49 -4.28
N ASN A 227 8.38 9.16 -4.23
CA ASN A 227 9.58 8.51 -4.76
C ASN A 227 9.41 8.24 -6.27
N TYR A 228 10.55 8.11 -6.94
CA TYR A 228 10.65 7.71 -8.34
C TYR A 228 11.32 6.34 -8.42
N ILE A 229 10.57 5.34 -8.83
CA ILE A 229 11.00 3.95 -8.94
C ILE A 229 11.06 3.58 -10.42
N ASP A 230 12.19 3.02 -10.86
CA ASP A 230 12.36 2.68 -12.26
C ASP A 230 13.27 1.46 -12.46
N ARG A 231 12.73 0.47 -13.18
CA ARG A 231 13.41 -0.74 -13.67
C ARG A 231 13.84 -1.72 -12.59
N CYS A 232 13.82 -3.00 -12.97
CA CYS A 232 14.41 -4.11 -12.22
C CYS A 232 15.11 -5.07 -13.17
N PHE A 233 16.23 -5.67 -12.75
CA PHE A 233 16.87 -6.72 -13.55
C PHE A 233 16.04 -8.02 -13.55
N ASN A 234 15.72 -8.55 -12.37
CA ASN A 234 14.91 -9.74 -12.21
C ASN A 234 13.42 -9.37 -12.14
N LYS A 235 12.64 -9.80 -13.13
CA LYS A 235 11.18 -9.56 -13.22
C LYS A 235 10.40 -10.84 -13.51
N GLY A 236 11.01 -12.00 -13.31
CA GLY A 236 10.40 -13.31 -13.49
C GLY A 236 9.65 -13.83 -12.27
N GLY A 237 9.25 -15.10 -12.35
CA GLY A 237 8.54 -15.84 -11.30
C GLY A 237 9.23 -15.79 -9.93
N SER A 238 8.53 -16.27 -8.90
CA SER A 238 9.02 -16.34 -7.51
C SER A 238 9.17 -14.99 -6.80
N GLY A 239 8.32 -14.03 -7.16
CA GLY A 239 8.18 -12.77 -6.43
C GLY A 239 9.27 -11.74 -6.74
N ASN A 240 9.81 -11.67 -7.96
CA ASN A 240 10.84 -10.72 -8.38
C ASN A 240 10.26 -9.56 -9.21
N GLY A 241 10.79 -8.35 -9.04
CA GLY A 241 10.33 -7.15 -9.75
C GLY A 241 9.19 -6.43 -9.04
N TYR A 242 9.04 -6.59 -7.71
CA TYR A 242 7.82 -6.18 -7.02
C TYR A 242 8.03 -4.93 -6.19
N TYR A 243 7.13 -3.96 -6.33
CA TYR A 243 6.81 -3.09 -5.20
C TYR A 243 5.88 -3.92 -4.29
N ASP A 244 6.45 -4.51 -3.26
CA ASP A 244 5.86 -5.61 -2.50
C ASP A 244 5.22 -5.13 -1.19
N ILE A 245 3.90 -5.04 -1.15
CA ILE A 245 3.13 -4.60 0.02
C ILE A 245 2.56 -5.83 0.72
N ARG A 246 2.99 -6.06 1.97
CA ARG A 246 2.54 -7.16 2.83
C ARG A 246 2.01 -6.71 4.18
N GLY A 247 2.34 -5.49 4.55
CA GLY A 247 2.04 -4.90 5.85
C GLY A 247 0.63 -4.32 5.95
N LYS A 248 0.38 -3.58 7.03
CA LYS A 248 -0.91 -2.93 7.27
C LYS A 248 -0.80 -1.45 7.59
N TYR A 249 -1.85 -0.69 7.30
CA TYR A 249 -1.90 0.75 7.55
C TYR A 249 -0.75 1.53 6.90
N ASN A 250 -0.19 1.05 5.79
CA ASN A 250 0.83 1.78 5.06
C ASN A 250 0.19 2.73 4.06
N LEU A 251 0.80 3.91 3.92
CA LEU A 251 0.43 4.92 2.95
C LEU A 251 1.47 4.93 1.83
N ILE A 252 1.02 4.70 0.60
CA ILE A 252 1.80 4.81 -0.63
C ILE A 252 1.17 5.94 -1.42
N MET A 253 1.87 7.07 -1.57
CA MET A 253 1.26 8.30 -2.08
C MET A 253 2.17 9.06 -3.02
N SER A 254 1.63 9.54 -4.15
CA SER A 254 2.41 10.36 -5.09
C SER A 254 3.70 9.68 -5.60
N GLU A 255 3.70 8.36 -5.64
CA GLU A 255 4.80 7.58 -6.21
C GLU A 255 4.77 7.65 -7.74
N THR A 256 5.95 7.61 -8.36
CA THR A 256 6.10 7.31 -9.79
C THR A 256 6.76 5.96 -9.92
N ILE A 257 6.05 4.95 -10.43
CA ILE A 257 6.51 3.56 -10.48
C ILE A 257 6.51 3.08 -11.92
N LYS A 258 7.68 2.71 -12.44
CA LYS A 258 7.86 2.36 -13.84
C LYS A 258 8.69 1.09 -14.04
N ARG A 259 8.34 0.32 -15.07
CA ARG A 259 9.16 -0.77 -15.63
C ARG A 259 9.59 -1.81 -14.58
N ILE A 260 8.72 -2.06 -13.62
CA ILE A 260 8.80 -3.18 -12.69
C ILE A 260 7.82 -4.28 -13.13
N ARG A 261 7.79 -5.41 -12.42
CA ARG A 261 6.83 -6.48 -12.72
C ARG A 261 5.45 -6.16 -12.18
N HIS A 262 5.34 -5.83 -10.90
CA HIS A 262 4.05 -5.59 -10.23
C HIS A 262 4.19 -4.55 -9.13
N LEU A 263 3.16 -3.71 -8.96
CA LEU A 263 2.81 -3.25 -7.62
C LEU A 263 1.95 -4.33 -6.99
N ALA A 264 2.50 -5.10 -6.05
CA ALA A 264 1.86 -6.27 -5.47
C ALA A 264 1.32 -5.97 -4.07
N ILE A 265 0.04 -6.24 -3.84
CA ILE A 265 -0.62 -6.25 -2.53
C ILE A 265 -0.87 -7.71 -2.18
N GLN A 266 -0.22 -8.23 -1.15
CA GLN A 266 -0.23 -9.66 -0.88
C GLN A 266 0.05 -10.01 0.58
N GLN A 267 -0.02 -11.30 0.91
CA GLN A 267 0.50 -11.90 2.15
C GLN A 267 0.20 -11.09 3.42
N GLY A 268 -1.06 -11.04 3.81
CA GLY A 268 -1.45 -10.37 5.05
C GLY A 268 -1.71 -8.88 4.93
N ALA A 269 -1.49 -8.28 3.74
CA ALA A 269 -1.72 -6.87 3.53
C ALA A 269 -3.18 -6.45 3.81
N SER A 270 -3.38 -5.41 4.60
CA SER A 270 -4.72 -4.87 4.89
C SER A 270 -4.68 -3.41 5.30
N TYR A 271 -5.73 -2.66 5.01
CA TYR A 271 -5.83 -1.23 5.38
C TYR A 271 -4.70 -0.38 4.83
N ASN A 272 -4.07 -0.78 3.72
CA ASN A 272 -3.12 0.07 3.03
C ASN A 272 -3.85 1.01 2.07
N VAL A 273 -3.31 2.20 1.86
CA VAL A 273 -3.82 3.17 0.90
C VAL A 273 -2.74 3.42 -0.15
N ILE A 274 -3.11 3.25 -1.41
CA ILE A 274 -2.35 3.69 -2.58
C ILE A 274 -3.14 4.83 -3.23
N SER A 275 -2.59 6.04 -3.21
CA SER A 275 -3.28 7.24 -3.70
C SER A 275 -2.39 8.16 -4.52
N ASP A 276 -2.98 8.82 -5.53
CA ASP A 276 -2.33 9.87 -6.32
C ASP A 276 -1.00 9.45 -6.95
N CYS A 277 -0.83 8.16 -7.25
CA CYS A 277 0.39 7.63 -7.85
C CYS A 277 0.30 7.63 -9.38
N TYR A 278 1.46 7.54 -10.03
CA TYR A 278 1.62 7.25 -11.45
C TYR A 278 2.30 5.90 -11.61
N ILE A 279 1.62 4.94 -12.24
CA ILE A 279 2.08 3.55 -12.36
C ILE A 279 2.11 3.13 -13.82
N GLU A 280 3.29 2.76 -14.33
CA GLU A 280 3.44 2.02 -15.58
C GLU A 280 3.62 0.53 -15.28
N GLY A 281 2.49 -0.19 -15.21
CA GLY A 281 2.42 -1.59 -14.80
C GLY A 281 1.00 -1.98 -14.38
N ASP A 282 0.88 -3.05 -13.61
CA ASP A 282 -0.37 -3.44 -12.95
C ASP A 282 -0.33 -3.27 -11.43
N VAL A 283 -1.52 -3.18 -10.84
CA VAL A 283 -1.74 -3.36 -9.40
C VAL A 283 -2.30 -4.77 -9.18
N ASN A 284 -1.51 -5.61 -8.52
CA ASN A 284 -1.77 -7.04 -8.40
C ASN A 284 -2.10 -7.45 -6.95
N PHE A 285 -3.31 -7.94 -6.72
CA PHE A 285 -3.72 -8.56 -5.46
C PHE A 285 -3.27 -10.02 -5.47
N HIS A 286 -1.98 -10.20 -5.19
CA HIS A 286 -1.21 -11.29 -5.79
C HIS A 286 -1.39 -12.62 -5.07
N ASN A 287 -1.30 -12.63 -3.75
CA ASN A 287 -1.28 -13.87 -2.98
C ASN A 287 -1.77 -13.66 -1.54
N GLY A 288 -3.09 -13.68 -1.36
CA GLY A 288 -3.71 -13.70 -0.03
C GLY A 288 -3.40 -12.46 0.81
N ASP A 289 -3.72 -11.28 0.29
CA ASP A 289 -3.94 -10.13 1.17
C ASP A 289 -5.16 -10.38 2.09
N LYS A 290 -5.30 -9.59 3.15
CA LYS A 290 -6.37 -9.70 4.15
C LYS A 290 -7.57 -8.79 3.85
N GLY A 291 -7.59 -8.17 2.67
CA GLY A 291 -8.66 -7.29 2.24
C GLY A 291 -8.51 -5.87 2.76
N ARG A 292 -9.51 -5.03 2.46
CA ARG A 292 -9.63 -3.66 2.97
C ARG A 292 -8.44 -2.78 2.60
N ASN A 293 -7.85 -2.98 1.41
CA ASN A 293 -6.87 -2.04 0.86
C ASN A 293 -7.57 -1.07 -0.10
N LEU A 294 -7.05 0.15 -0.23
CA LEU A 294 -7.59 1.18 -1.10
C LEU A 294 -6.62 1.50 -2.22
N VAL A 295 -7.12 1.53 -3.46
CA VAL A 295 -6.45 2.15 -4.60
C VAL A 295 -7.37 3.25 -5.13
N GLU A 296 -7.00 4.50 -4.91
CA GLU A 296 -7.83 5.66 -5.22
C GLU A 296 -7.02 6.72 -5.99
N LYS A 297 -7.65 7.43 -6.93
CA LYS A 297 -7.06 8.59 -7.65
C LYS A 297 -5.68 8.34 -8.25
N THR A 298 -5.40 7.09 -8.60
CA THR A 298 -4.11 6.69 -9.15
C THR A 298 -4.22 6.60 -10.67
N GLU A 299 -3.18 7.06 -11.37
CA GLU A 299 -3.04 6.87 -12.80
C GLU A 299 -2.28 5.57 -13.07
N ILE A 300 -2.90 4.64 -13.80
CA ILE A 300 -2.34 3.32 -14.07
C ILE A 300 -2.34 3.06 -15.58
N TYR A 301 -1.16 2.95 -16.14
CA TYR A 301 -0.93 2.69 -17.56
C TYR A 301 -0.31 1.31 -17.70
N LEU A 302 -1.11 0.35 -18.13
CA LEU A 302 -0.62 -1.01 -18.34
C LEU A 302 0.12 -1.07 -19.69
N PRO A 303 1.42 -1.41 -19.71
CA PRO A 303 2.17 -1.47 -20.96
C PRO A 303 1.62 -2.51 -21.94
N THR A 304 1.68 -2.23 -23.25
CA THR A 304 1.21 -3.17 -24.30
C THR A 304 1.93 -4.52 -24.26
N TRP A 305 3.14 -4.52 -23.72
CA TRP A 305 4.03 -5.66 -23.59
C TRP A 305 3.93 -6.35 -22.23
N HIS A 306 2.94 -5.99 -21.40
CA HIS A 306 2.67 -6.61 -20.09
C HIS A 306 1.67 -7.77 -20.21
N GLY A 307 1.93 -8.86 -19.47
CA GLY A 307 1.12 -10.09 -19.55
C GLY A 307 -0.16 -10.06 -18.70
N TRP A 308 -0.18 -9.26 -17.65
CA TRP A 308 -1.25 -9.24 -16.63
C TRP A 308 -2.40 -8.28 -16.97
N ASP A 309 -3.49 -8.38 -16.20
CA ASP A 309 -4.57 -7.40 -16.23
C ASP A 309 -4.16 -6.14 -15.43
N ILE A 310 -4.77 -4.98 -15.70
CA ILE A 310 -4.37 -3.70 -15.07
C ILE A 310 -4.63 -3.68 -13.55
N PHE A 311 -5.71 -4.34 -13.16
CA PHE A 311 -5.95 -4.80 -11.80
C PHE A 311 -5.99 -6.32 -11.86
N GLY A 312 -4.95 -6.96 -11.35
CA GLY A 312 -4.73 -8.40 -11.46
C GLY A 312 -4.89 -9.12 -10.13
N THR A 313 -5.07 -10.43 -10.22
CA THR A 313 -4.88 -11.36 -9.09
C THR A 313 -3.82 -12.37 -9.47
N GLY A 314 -3.07 -12.91 -8.52
CA GLY A 314 -2.22 -14.06 -8.80
C GLY A 314 -3.04 -15.27 -9.29
N ALA A 315 -2.38 -16.25 -9.90
CA ALA A 315 -3.07 -17.43 -10.43
C ALA A 315 -3.09 -18.59 -9.43
N ALA A 316 -4.27 -19.20 -9.25
CA ALA A 316 -4.49 -20.32 -8.34
C ALA A 316 -3.59 -21.55 -8.65
N GLU A 317 -3.26 -21.75 -9.93
CA GLU A 317 -2.38 -22.84 -10.39
C GLU A 317 -0.98 -22.82 -9.75
N TYR A 318 -0.51 -21.66 -9.30
CA TYR A 318 0.77 -21.50 -8.58
C TYR A 318 0.61 -21.59 -7.06
N GLY A 319 -0.54 -22.03 -6.55
CA GLY A 319 -0.81 -22.13 -5.11
C GLY A 319 -1.04 -20.79 -4.42
N HIS A 320 -1.28 -19.72 -5.19
CA HIS A 320 -1.67 -18.44 -4.61
C HIS A 320 -3.04 -18.52 -3.94
N LYS A 321 -3.28 -17.61 -3.01
CA LYS A 321 -4.59 -17.40 -2.38
C LYS A 321 -5.30 -16.22 -3.04
N PRO A 322 -6.64 -16.26 -3.13
CA PRO A 322 -7.42 -15.17 -3.70
C PRO A 322 -7.24 -13.88 -2.90
N PRO A 323 -7.57 -12.72 -3.48
CA PRO A 323 -7.65 -11.46 -2.75
C PRO A 323 -8.61 -11.54 -1.57
N GLY A 324 -8.32 -10.80 -0.51
CA GLY A 324 -9.26 -10.61 0.59
C GLY A 324 -10.45 -9.73 0.20
N ASP A 325 -11.47 -9.72 1.04
CA ASP A 325 -12.69 -8.95 0.82
C ASP A 325 -12.44 -7.43 0.94
N ASP A 326 -13.32 -6.62 0.37
CA ASP A 326 -13.33 -5.16 0.52
C ASP A 326 -12.03 -4.44 0.10
N ASN A 327 -11.27 -5.02 -0.82
CA ASN A 327 -10.28 -4.26 -1.56
C ASN A 327 -11.00 -3.27 -2.48
N ILE A 328 -10.82 -1.98 -2.27
CA ILE A 328 -11.55 -0.90 -2.94
C ILE A 328 -10.69 -0.32 -4.04
N LEU A 329 -11.22 -0.32 -5.26
CA LEU A 329 -10.67 0.40 -6.41
C LEU A 329 -11.69 1.45 -6.83
N VAL A 330 -11.32 2.72 -6.82
CA VAL A 330 -12.27 3.81 -7.09
C VAL A 330 -11.58 5.04 -7.64
N ASN A 331 -12.22 5.73 -8.58
CA ASN A 331 -11.75 7.00 -9.14
C ASN A 331 -10.30 6.97 -9.66
N ASN A 332 -9.85 5.81 -10.16
CA ASN A 332 -8.56 5.65 -10.81
C ASN A 332 -8.68 6.00 -12.29
N ILE A 333 -7.62 6.58 -12.85
CA ILE A 333 -7.48 6.78 -14.29
C ILE A 333 -6.69 5.60 -14.82
N THR A 334 -7.21 4.91 -15.82
CA THR A 334 -6.54 3.73 -16.38
C THR A 334 -6.37 3.80 -17.88
N ASN A 335 -5.32 3.16 -18.37
CA ASN A 335 -5.16 2.83 -19.79
C ASN A 335 -4.70 1.38 -19.92
N TYR A 336 -5.55 0.53 -20.47
CA TYR A 336 -5.28 -0.87 -20.69
C TYR A 336 -4.58 -1.06 -22.04
N LYS A 337 -3.25 -1.24 -22.06
CA LYS A 337 -2.49 -1.62 -23.26
C LYS A 337 -2.75 -0.70 -24.48
N ASN A 338 -2.91 0.60 -24.23
CA ASN A 338 -3.24 1.59 -25.27
C ASN A 338 -4.61 1.35 -25.97
N GLU A 339 -5.50 0.57 -25.35
CA GLU A 339 -6.86 0.28 -25.84
C GLU A 339 -7.92 1.16 -25.15
N GLY A 340 -7.53 1.92 -24.13
CA GLY A 340 -8.42 2.83 -23.39
C GLY A 340 -8.68 2.41 -21.95
N PRO A 341 -9.62 3.08 -21.26
CA PRO A 341 -9.86 2.87 -19.83
C PRO A 341 -10.51 1.53 -19.52
N ARG A 342 -10.16 0.97 -18.35
CA ARG A 342 -10.74 -0.25 -17.79
C ARG A 342 -10.86 -0.16 -16.27
N TYR A 343 -12.02 -0.52 -15.73
CA TYR A 343 -12.34 -0.37 -14.29
C TYR A 343 -12.14 1.06 -13.77
N ALA A 344 -12.51 2.04 -14.60
CA ALA A 344 -12.27 3.47 -14.36
C ALA A 344 -13.55 4.31 -14.56
N ASN A 345 -14.72 3.70 -14.39
CA ASN A 345 -15.96 4.47 -14.43
C ASN A 345 -15.96 5.46 -13.24
N PRO A 346 -16.25 6.75 -13.46
CA PRO A 346 -16.30 7.72 -12.39
C PRO A 346 -17.25 7.30 -11.28
N ASN A 347 -16.83 7.50 -10.02
CA ASN A 347 -17.60 7.22 -8.80
C ASN A 347 -18.10 5.77 -8.66
N THR A 348 -17.58 4.86 -9.48
CA THR A 348 -17.91 3.43 -9.41
C THR A 348 -16.87 2.74 -8.54
N ILE A 349 -17.35 2.03 -7.51
CA ILE A 349 -16.48 1.23 -6.64
C ILE A 349 -16.37 -0.17 -7.22
N TYR A 350 -15.14 -0.62 -7.45
CA TYR A 350 -14.82 -1.98 -7.84
C TYR A 350 -14.14 -2.73 -6.69
N SER A 351 -14.31 -4.05 -6.66
CA SER A 351 -13.61 -4.95 -5.74
C SER A 351 -13.45 -6.33 -6.37
N PHE A 352 -12.78 -7.25 -5.69
CA PHE A 352 -12.61 -8.64 -6.14
C PHE A 352 -13.60 -9.57 -5.44
N LYS A 353 -14.04 -10.61 -6.15
CA LYS A 353 -14.80 -11.74 -5.59
C LYS A 353 -14.02 -13.03 -5.85
N GLY A 354 -12.89 -13.17 -5.16
CA GLY A 354 -11.91 -14.21 -5.44
C GLY A 354 -11.00 -13.86 -6.62
N PHE A 355 -10.46 -14.89 -7.28
CA PHE A 355 -9.57 -14.71 -8.44
C PHE A 355 -10.28 -14.09 -9.64
N GLY A 356 -9.52 -13.37 -10.46
CA GLY A 356 -9.95 -12.88 -11.75
C GLY A 356 -10.10 -11.37 -11.80
N LYS A 357 -11.20 -10.92 -12.39
CA LYS A 357 -11.41 -9.50 -12.72
C LYS A 357 -12.17 -8.78 -11.61
N PRO A 358 -11.88 -7.49 -11.34
CA PRO A 358 -12.73 -6.67 -10.50
C PRO A 358 -14.18 -6.65 -10.97
N VAL A 359 -15.09 -6.58 -10.01
CA VAL A 359 -16.54 -6.44 -10.19
C VAL A 359 -17.03 -5.15 -9.53
N ILE A 360 -18.11 -4.58 -10.07
CA ILE A 360 -18.78 -3.43 -9.45
C ILE A 360 -19.40 -3.88 -8.12
N THR A 361 -19.20 -3.09 -7.06
CA THR A 361 -19.79 -3.34 -5.75
C THR A 361 -21.17 -2.68 -5.62
N LYS A 362 -21.88 -2.99 -4.54
CA LYS A 362 -23.09 -2.26 -4.14
C LYS A 362 -22.80 -1.03 -3.30
N TYR A 363 -21.51 -0.73 -3.05
CA TYR A 363 -21.12 0.36 -2.16
C TYR A 363 -21.35 1.70 -2.85
N THR A 364 -21.75 2.68 -2.05
CA THR A 364 -21.92 4.06 -2.50
C THR A 364 -20.66 4.84 -2.18
N LEU A 365 -20.25 5.72 -3.09
CA LEU A 365 -19.14 6.64 -2.83
C LEU A 365 -19.49 7.53 -1.61
N PRO A 366 -18.52 7.84 -0.74
CA PRO A 366 -18.74 8.78 0.36
C PRO A 366 -19.16 10.16 -0.16
N GLU A 367 -19.90 10.93 0.64
CA GLU A 367 -20.33 12.29 0.27
C GLU A 367 -19.16 13.23 -0.05
N SER A 368 -18.01 13.01 0.60
CA SER A 368 -16.75 13.71 0.33
C SER A 368 -16.16 13.42 -1.07
N GLY A 369 -16.70 12.41 -1.78
CA GLY A 369 -16.19 11.93 -3.06
C GLY A 369 -14.90 11.12 -2.97
N LYS A 370 -14.43 10.79 -1.76
CA LYS A 370 -13.16 10.09 -1.53
C LYS A 370 -13.17 9.24 -0.26
N PHE A 371 -12.35 8.18 -0.25
CA PHE A 371 -12.12 7.36 0.94
C PHE A 371 -10.98 7.87 1.80
N TYR A 372 -9.92 8.42 1.19
CA TYR A 372 -8.76 9.01 1.87
C TYR A 372 -8.65 10.52 1.63
#